data_AF-A0A2M6YVH2-F1
#
_entry.id   AF-A0A2M6YVH2-F1
#
_cell.length_a   1.000
_cell.length_b   1.000
_cell.length_c   1.000
_cell.angle_alpha   90.00
_cell.angle_beta   90.00
_cell.angle_gamma   90.00
#
_symmetry.space_group_name_H-M   'P 1'
#
loop_
_entity.id
_entity.type
_entity.pdbx_description
1 polymer ?
#
loop_
_entity_poly.entity_id
_entity_poly.type
_entity_poly.pdbx_seq_one_letter_code
_entity_poly.pdbx_strand_id
1 'polypeptide(L)'
;MADQNQDKNLLKNQSQSIRDQVALLSFVENLIKEKNDPIKPDALPQVKVAMLNELNEMINTRMVRLLDAPDQRELDILLKNKVSDEELDKFFENKIPNLTVELASVLIDFRVAYLLPLPSDKKEDLTPPPPAPVIS
;
A
#
# COMPACT_ATOMS: atom_id res chain seq x y z
N MET A 1 38.92 -7.79 15.43
CA MET A 1 37.71 -7.00 15.79
C MET A 1 37.62 -5.80 14.86
N ALA A 2 37.05 -5.95 13.65
CA ALA A 2 36.76 -4.81 12.78
C ALA A 2 35.92 -5.22 11.54
N ASP A 3 34.68 -5.69 11.71
CA ASP A 3 33.79 -6.01 10.55
C ASP A 3 32.31 -5.77 10.88
N GLN A 4 31.97 -4.65 11.54
CA GLN A 4 30.56 -4.31 11.84
C GLN A 4 30.15 -2.87 11.48
N ASN A 5 31.01 -2.10 10.81
CA ASN A 5 30.75 -0.68 10.54
C ASN A 5 30.54 -0.30 9.06
N GLN A 6 30.57 -1.25 8.12
CA GLN A 6 30.42 -0.94 6.69
C GLN A 6 28.96 -0.93 6.22
N ASP A 7 28.06 -1.73 6.80
CA ASP A 7 26.66 -1.79 6.36
C ASP A 7 25.86 -0.51 6.65
N LYS A 8 26.19 0.24 7.72
CA LYS A 8 25.46 1.46 8.09
C LYS A 8 25.70 2.64 7.14
N ASN A 9 26.75 2.59 6.32
CA ASN A 9 27.12 3.69 5.42
C ASN A 9 26.57 3.53 4.00
N LEU A 10 26.27 2.30 3.54
CA LEU A 10 25.73 2.09 2.20
C LEU A 10 24.31 2.65 2.02
N LEU A 11 23.47 2.53 3.05
CA LEU A 11 22.10 3.07 3.02
C LEU A 11 22.09 4.61 2.98
N LYS A 12 23.13 5.29 3.48
CA LYS A 12 23.23 6.75 3.51
C LYS A 12 23.51 7.39 2.13
N ASN A 13 23.99 6.61 1.16
CA ASN A 13 24.33 7.09 -0.19
C ASN A 13 23.36 6.64 -1.29
N GLN A 14 22.28 5.92 -0.95
CA GLN A 14 21.21 5.63 -1.92
C GLN A 14 20.29 6.84 -2.09
N SER A 15 19.91 7.11 -3.35
CA SER A 15 18.90 8.10 -3.72
C SER A 15 17.63 7.88 -2.90
N GLN A 16 16.97 8.96 -2.45
CA GLN A 16 15.77 8.90 -1.61
C GLN A 16 14.71 7.93 -2.17
N SER A 17 14.48 7.96 -3.48
CA SER A 17 13.60 7.04 -4.21
C SER A 17 13.90 5.54 -3.97
N ILE A 18 15.17 5.14 -3.86
CA ILE A 18 15.53 3.73 -3.57
C ILE A 18 15.13 3.36 -2.15
N ARG A 19 15.33 4.25 -1.18
CA ARG A 19 14.95 4.00 0.22
C ARG A 19 13.44 3.87 0.36
N ASP A 20 12.69 4.71 -0.34
CA ASP A 20 11.23 4.70 -0.29
C ASP A 20 10.68 3.40 -0.90
N GLN A 21 11.25 2.95 -2.03
CA GLN A 21 10.90 1.65 -2.62
C GLN A 21 11.21 0.47 -1.66
N VAL A 22 12.36 0.48 -1.00
CA VAL A 22 12.72 -0.55 0.00
C VAL A 22 11.77 -0.52 1.20
N ALA A 23 11.35 0.67 1.63
CA ALA A 23 10.40 0.83 2.72
C ALA A 23 9.01 0.29 2.36
N LEU A 24 8.51 0.57 1.16
CA LEU A 24 7.23 0.03 0.66
C LEU A 24 7.27 -1.50 0.52
N LEU A 25 8.37 -2.06 0.01
CA LEU A 25 8.57 -3.50 -0.03
C LEU A 25 8.53 -4.10 1.38
N SER A 26 9.26 -3.51 2.32
CA SER A 26 9.29 -3.96 3.72
C SER A 26 7.91 -3.89 4.38
N PHE A 27 7.13 -2.84 4.08
CA PHE A 27 5.76 -2.69 4.53
C PHE A 27 4.87 -3.85 4.05
N VAL A 28 4.89 -4.15 2.75
CA VAL A 28 4.13 -5.27 2.17
C VAL A 28 4.56 -6.61 2.76
N GLU A 29 5.86 -6.83 2.95
CA GLU A 29 6.36 -8.06 3.57
C GLU A 29 5.86 -8.24 5.00
N ASN A 30 5.81 -7.15 5.78
CA ASN A 30 5.31 -7.20 7.14
C ASN A 30 3.80 -7.47 7.16
N LEU A 31 3.03 -6.90 6.23
CA LEU A 31 1.60 -7.17 6.11
C LEU A 31 1.30 -8.63 5.80
N ILE A 32 2.04 -9.24 4.87
CA ILE A 32 1.87 -10.66 4.52
C ILE A 32 2.15 -11.54 5.74
N LYS A 33 3.24 -11.24 6.49
CA LYS A 33 3.57 -11.95 7.73
C LYS A 33 2.50 -11.75 8.81
N GLU A 34 1.96 -10.54 8.93
CA GLU A 34 0.93 -10.20 9.90
C GLU A 34 -0.39 -10.92 9.62
N LYS A 35 -0.81 -11.00 8.35
CA LYS A 35 -2.02 -11.74 7.96
C LYS A 35 -1.89 -13.25 8.24
N ASN A 36 -0.66 -13.77 8.19
CA ASN A 36 -0.33 -15.17 8.43
C ASN A 36 -1.14 -16.15 7.55
N ASP A 37 -1.40 -15.72 6.30
CA ASP A 37 -2.09 -16.55 5.31
C ASP A 37 -1.18 -17.67 4.81
N PRO A 38 -1.70 -18.88 4.52
CA PRO A 38 -0.93 -20.00 3.99
C PRO A 38 -0.63 -19.81 2.49
N ILE A 39 0.13 -18.76 2.16
CA ILE A 39 0.57 -18.47 0.79
C ILE A 39 1.67 -19.46 0.41
N LYS A 40 1.54 -20.09 -0.75
CA LYS A 40 2.57 -20.99 -1.26
C LYS A 40 3.86 -20.21 -1.60
N PRO A 41 5.05 -20.74 -1.33
CA PRO A 41 6.31 -20.02 -1.57
C PRO A 41 6.51 -19.55 -3.02
N ASP A 42 6.00 -20.29 -4.00
CA ASP A 42 6.03 -19.98 -5.43
C ASP A 42 5.09 -18.84 -5.82
N ALA A 43 3.98 -18.67 -5.09
CA ALA A 43 3.03 -17.57 -5.28
C ALA A 43 3.44 -16.28 -4.58
N LEU A 44 4.29 -16.37 -3.55
CA LEU A 44 4.68 -15.23 -2.71
C LEU A 44 5.26 -14.03 -3.50
N PRO A 45 6.14 -14.20 -4.50
CA PRO A 45 6.64 -13.07 -5.30
C PRO A 45 5.52 -12.37 -6.07
N GLN A 46 4.57 -13.12 -6.63
CA GLN A 46 3.45 -12.56 -7.38
C GLN A 46 2.50 -11.78 -6.47
N VAL A 47 2.23 -12.30 -5.26
CA VAL A 47 1.42 -11.60 -4.26
C VAL A 47 2.09 -10.28 -3.86
N LYS A 48 3.41 -10.27 -3.61
CA LYS A 48 4.13 -9.04 -3.28
C LYS A 48 4.04 -8.00 -4.39
N VAL A 49 4.23 -8.41 -5.65
CA VAL A 49 4.11 -7.51 -6.81
C VAL A 49 2.70 -6.95 -6.93
N ALA A 50 1.67 -7.79 -6.77
CA ALA A 50 0.28 -7.34 -6.83
C ALA A 50 -0.03 -6.32 -5.73
N MET A 51 0.38 -6.58 -4.48
CA MET A 51 0.17 -5.66 -3.36
C MET A 51 0.93 -4.34 -3.55
N LEU A 52 2.15 -4.37 -4.09
CA LEU A 52 2.91 -3.15 -4.39
C LEU A 52 2.23 -2.31 -5.47
N ASN A 53 1.71 -2.95 -6.52
CA ASN A 53 1.00 -2.24 -7.59
C ASN A 53 -0.27 -1.58 -7.04
N GLU A 54 -1.07 -2.31 -6.27
CA GLU A 54 -2.29 -1.79 -5.66
C GLU A 54 -1.99 -0.63 -4.70
N LEU A 55 -0.94 -0.76 -3.88
CA LEU A 55 -0.51 0.30 -2.97
C LEU A 55 -0.07 1.56 -3.73
N ASN A 56 0.71 1.39 -4.80
CA ASN A 56 1.15 2.50 -5.66
C ASN A 56 -0.05 3.20 -6.32
N GLU A 57 -1.04 2.43 -6.80
CA GLU A 57 -2.27 2.99 -7.36
C GLU A 57 -3.06 3.79 -6.32
N MET A 58 -3.17 3.29 -5.08
CA MET A 58 -3.83 4.00 -3.99
C MET A 58 -3.11 5.31 -3.63
N ILE A 59 -1.78 5.29 -3.53
CA ILE A 59 -0.97 6.48 -3.28
C ILE A 59 -1.17 7.50 -4.39
N ASN A 60 -1.00 7.10 -5.65
CA ASN A 60 -1.15 7.98 -6.81
C ASN A 60 -2.57 8.58 -6.87
N THR A 61 -3.59 7.76 -6.66
CA THR A 61 -4.99 8.21 -6.63
C THR A 61 -5.23 9.22 -5.52
N ARG A 62 -4.67 8.99 -4.32
CA ARG A 62 -4.79 9.94 -3.21
C ARG A 62 -4.11 11.26 -3.55
N MET A 63 -2.88 11.21 -4.06
CA MET A 63 -2.10 12.41 -4.39
C MET A 63 -2.80 13.25 -5.46
N VAL A 64 -3.27 12.64 -6.56
CA VAL A 64 -4.01 13.37 -7.61
C VAL A 64 -5.31 13.96 -7.07
N ARG A 65 -6.04 13.26 -6.19
CA ARG A 65 -7.30 13.76 -5.60
C ARG A 65 -7.11 14.96 -4.67
N LEU A 66 -5.93 15.11 -4.07
CA LEU A 66 -5.61 16.23 -3.20
C LEU A 66 -5.24 17.50 -3.98
N LEU A 67 -4.92 17.37 -5.27
CA LEU A 67 -4.67 18.50 -6.15
C LEU A 67 -5.99 19.12 -6.63
N ASP A 68 -6.01 20.45 -6.73
CA ASP A 68 -7.10 21.15 -7.38
C ASP A 68 -7.03 21.03 -8.92
N ALA A 69 -8.07 21.49 -9.62
CA ALA A 69 -8.13 21.35 -11.08
C ALA A 69 -6.98 22.09 -11.82
N PRO A 70 -6.56 23.31 -11.41
CA PRO A 70 -5.34 23.93 -11.91
C PRO A 70 -4.08 23.07 -11.73
N ASP A 71 -3.85 22.54 -10.53
CA ASP A 71 -2.65 21.78 -10.20
C ASP A 71 -2.62 20.42 -10.92
N GLN A 72 -3.78 19.79 -11.13
CA GLN A 72 -3.87 18.56 -11.94
C GLN A 72 -3.42 18.81 -13.39
N ARG A 73 -3.74 19.98 -13.97
CA ARG A 73 -3.27 20.34 -15.32
C ARG A 73 -1.77 20.61 -15.33
N GLU A 74 -1.23 21.20 -14.28
CA GLU A 74 0.21 21.41 -14.12
C GLU A 74 0.93 20.04 -14.04
N LEU A 75 0.39 19.11 -13.26
CA LEU A 75 0.90 17.74 -13.18
C LEU A 75 0.89 17.05 -14.55
N ASP A 76 -0.19 17.16 -15.33
CA ASP A 76 -0.26 16.60 -16.68
C ASP A 76 0.84 17.15 -17.61
N ILE A 77 1.19 18.43 -17.46
CA ILE A 77 2.26 19.06 -18.23
C ILE A 77 3.63 18.53 -17.79
N LEU A 78 3.87 18.43 -16.48
CA LEU A 78 5.10 17.87 -15.92
C LEU A 78 5.32 16.44 -16.39
N LEU A 79 4.29 15.59 -16.34
CA LEU A 79 4.35 14.20 -16.81
C LEU A 79 4.62 14.11 -18.31
N LYS A 80 4.00 14.96 -19.13
CA LYS A 80 4.27 15.02 -20.59
C LYS A 80 5.71 15.44 -20.89
N ASN A 81 6.28 16.30 -20.06
CA ASN A 81 7.64 16.79 -20.19
C ASN A 81 8.69 15.81 -19.64
N LYS A 82 8.28 14.70 -19.00
CA LYS A 82 9.16 13.69 -18.40
C LYS A 82 10.18 14.33 -17.44
N VAL A 83 9.70 15.22 -16.58
CA VAL A 83 10.50 15.81 -15.49
C VAL A 83 11.05 14.74 -14.56
N SER A 84 12.11 15.05 -13.80
CA SER A 84 12.69 14.06 -12.89
C SER A 84 11.77 13.74 -11.70
N ASP A 85 11.98 12.58 -11.07
CA ASP A 85 11.27 12.20 -9.85
C ASP A 85 11.43 13.28 -8.77
N GLU A 86 12.60 13.92 -8.66
CA GLU A 86 12.85 14.98 -7.67
C GLU A 86 12.04 16.25 -7.96
N GLU A 87 11.72 16.52 -9.24
CA GLU A 87 10.85 17.64 -9.63
C GLU A 87 9.39 17.31 -9.32
N LEU A 88 8.96 16.06 -9.52
CA LEU A 88 7.63 15.59 -9.13
C LEU A 88 7.46 15.62 -7.60
N ASP A 89 8.45 15.15 -6.85
CA ASP A 89 8.43 15.15 -5.39
C ASP A 89 8.24 16.58 -4.86
N LYS A 90 9.03 17.53 -5.36
CA LYS A 90 8.89 18.96 -5.01
C LYS A 90 7.54 19.52 -5.41
N PHE A 91 7.01 19.14 -6.56
CA PHE A 91 5.68 19.56 -6.97
C PHE A 91 4.64 19.13 -5.94
N PHE A 92 4.62 17.85 -5.56
CA PHE A 92 3.66 17.34 -4.58
C PHE A 92 3.88 17.91 -3.17
N GLU A 93 5.12 18.05 -2.71
CA GLU A 93 5.44 18.66 -1.41
C GLU A 93 4.94 20.12 -1.32
N ASN A 94 5.01 20.86 -2.42
CA ASN A 94 4.57 22.25 -2.46
C ASN A 94 3.05 22.40 -2.59
N LYS A 95 2.38 21.51 -3.34
CA LYS A 95 0.95 21.60 -3.62
C LYS A 95 0.07 20.89 -2.60
N ILE A 96 0.60 19.88 -1.91
CA ILE A 96 -0.17 19.07 -0.96
C ILE A 96 0.30 19.38 0.48
N PRO A 97 -0.47 20.16 1.26
CA PRO A 97 -0.18 20.38 2.66
C PRO A 97 -0.21 19.06 3.43
N ASN A 98 0.75 18.86 4.34
CA ASN A 98 0.85 17.64 5.15
C ASN A 98 0.95 16.35 4.34
N LEU A 99 1.61 16.38 3.17
CA LEU A 99 1.78 15.20 2.29
C LEU A 99 2.19 13.92 3.05
N THR A 100 3.11 14.01 4.02
CA THR A 100 3.51 12.85 4.83
C THR A 100 2.36 12.22 5.61
N VAL A 101 1.44 13.03 6.15
CA VAL A 101 0.26 12.54 6.89
C VAL A 101 -0.72 11.86 5.94
N GLU A 102 -0.88 12.41 4.74
CA GLU A 102 -1.73 11.84 3.70
C GLU A 102 -1.20 10.48 3.22
N LEU A 103 0.11 10.38 2.96
CA LEU A 103 0.76 9.11 2.62
C LEU A 103 0.62 8.09 3.76
N ALA A 104 0.85 8.50 5.01
CA ALA A 104 0.67 7.61 6.16
C ALA A 104 -0.78 7.11 6.28
N SER A 105 -1.76 7.95 5.98
CA SER A 105 -3.18 7.58 5.98
C SER A 105 -3.47 6.50 4.94
N VAL A 106 -2.92 6.63 3.73
CA VAL A 106 -3.06 5.60 2.67
C VAL A 106 -2.44 4.27 3.10
N LEU A 107 -1.26 4.28 3.74
CA LEU A 107 -0.64 3.05 4.26
C LEU A 107 -1.52 2.37 5.33
N ILE A 108 -2.12 3.17 6.21
CA ILE A 108 -3.05 2.67 7.24
C ILE A 108 -4.29 2.07 6.59
N ASP A 109 -4.92 2.78 5.65
CA ASP A 109 -6.12 2.31 4.94
C ASP A 109 -5.85 1.01 4.18
N PHE A 110 -4.70 0.92 3.49
CA PHE A 110 -4.29 -0.30 2.79
C PHE A 110 -4.09 -1.47 3.77
N ARG A 111 -3.41 -1.24 4.89
CA ARG A 111 -3.23 -2.25 5.95
C ARG A 111 -4.58 -2.74 6.48
N VAL A 112 -5.50 -1.82 6.77
CA VAL A 112 -6.84 -2.14 7.27
C VAL A 112 -7.62 -2.96 6.25
N ALA A 113 -7.64 -2.53 4.98
CA ALA A 113 -8.32 -3.23 3.91
C ALA A 113 -7.77 -4.65 3.67
N TYR A 114 -6.46 -4.82 3.80
CA TYR A 114 -5.81 -6.11 3.59
C TYR A 114 -5.98 -7.07 4.79
N LEU A 115 -5.86 -6.57 6.02
CA LEU A 115 -5.86 -7.41 7.22
C LEU A 115 -7.27 -7.71 7.75
N LEU A 116 -8.21 -6.77 7.61
CA LEU A 116 -9.56 -7.02 8.09
C LEU A 116 -10.27 -7.99 7.14
N PRO A 117 -10.94 -9.03 7.66
CA PRO A 117 -11.86 -9.78 6.83
C PRO A 117 -12.91 -8.79 6.32
N LEU A 118 -13.10 -8.74 4.99
CA LEU A 118 -14.40 -8.34 4.46
C LEU A 118 -15.43 -9.09 5.28
N PRO A 119 -16.52 -8.46 5.79
CA PRO A 119 -17.55 -9.18 6.49
C PRO A 119 -17.99 -10.31 5.56
N SER A 120 -17.47 -11.50 5.82
CA SER A 120 -17.82 -12.69 5.08
C SER A 120 -19.32 -12.72 5.16
N ASP A 121 -19.99 -12.81 4.02
CA ASP A 121 -21.35 -13.31 3.95
C ASP A 121 -21.46 -14.37 5.02
N LYS A 122 -22.16 -14.02 6.12
CA LYS A 122 -22.63 -15.02 7.03
C LYS A 122 -23.47 -15.86 6.10
N LYS A 123 -22.93 -17.00 5.69
CA LYS A 123 -23.75 -18.12 5.26
C LYS A 123 -24.64 -18.34 6.46
N GLU A 124 -25.78 -17.68 6.42
CA GLU A 124 -26.91 -17.91 7.28
C GLU A 124 -27.15 -19.39 7.06
N ASP A 125 -26.69 -20.18 8.03
CA ASP A 125 -26.95 -21.59 8.10
C ASP A 125 -28.45 -21.70 8.33
N LEU A 126 -29.22 -21.54 7.25
CA LEU A 126 -30.65 -21.80 7.17
C LEU A 126 -30.81 -23.32 7.26
N THR A 127 -30.42 -23.89 8.40
CA THR A 127 -30.93 -25.18 8.82
C THR A 127 -32.41 -24.97 9.08
N PRO A 128 -33.32 -25.57 8.29
CA PRO A 128 -34.74 -25.47 8.59
C PRO A 128 -34.96 -26.08 9.98
N PRO A 129 -35.83 -25.47 10.82
CA PRO A 129 -36.11 -26.02 12.13
C PRO A 129 -36.65 -27.46 11.99
N PRO A 130 -36.32 -28.37 12.92
CA PRO A 130 -36.78 -29.75 12.85
C PRO A 130 -38.32 -29.80 12.80
N PRO A 131 -38.91 -30.72 12.03
CA PRO A 131 -40.36 -30.83 11.93
C PRO A 131 -40.96 -31.15 13.30
N ALA A 132 -42.10 -30.51 13.60
CA ALA A 132 -42.81 -30.68 14.86
C ALA A 132 -43.22 -32.16 15.07
N PRO A 133 -43.15 -32.68 16.31
CA PRO A 133 -43.55 -34.04 16.60
C PRO A 133 -45.05 -34.21 16.35
N VAL A 134 -45.40 -35.18 15.49
CA VAL A 134 -46.78 -35.60 15.26
C VAL A 134 -47.23 -36.38 16.49
N ILE A 135 -48.07 -35.76 17.32
CA ILE A 135 -48.75 -36.45 18.41
C ILE A 135 -49.87 -37.28 17.78
N SER A 136 -49.80 -38.61 17.92
CA SER A 136 -50.86 -39.55 17.56
C SER A 136 -51.83 -39.75 18.73
#